data_AF-S9QR53-F1
#
_entry.id   AF-S9QR53-F1
#
_cell.length_a   1.000
_cell.length_b   1.000
_cell.length_c   1.000
_cell.angle_alpha   90.00
_cell.angle_beta   90.00
_cell.angle_gamma   90.00
#
_symmetry.space_group_name_H-M   'P 1'
#
loop_
_entity.id
_entity.type
_entity.pdbx_description
1 polymer ?
#
loop_
_entity_poly.entity_id
_entity_poly.type
_entity_poly.pdbx_seq_one_letter_code
_entity_poly.pdbx_strand_id
1 'polypeptide(L)'
;MTTDIEISEPELERAQYVIEIDQADLQAISEAEAEEKIDPADHLESRIVQRPRWIQGRRWVPDNSEVEGVESLFFDSECDGLIQYEVRGEDDTPELHERIRDIVREQVKVAREIAQQEDLSPAP
;
A
#
# COMPACT_ATOMS: atom_id res chain seq x y z
N MET A 1 -48.50 -12.41 12.11
CA MET A 1 -47.06 -12.74 11.99
C MET A 1 -46.49 -11.71 11.04
N THR A 2 -45.76 -10.72 11.56
CA THR A 2 -45.06 -9.72 10.75
C THR A 2 -43.67 -10.28 10.45
N THR A 3 -43.36 -10.48 9.17
CA THR A 3 -42.02 -10.85 8.72
C THR A 3 -41.12 -9.65 8.93
N ASP A 4 -40.10 -9.78 9.78
CA ASP A 4 -38.99 -8.83 9.87
C ASP A 4 -38.32 -8.77 8.49
N ILE A 5 -38.37 -7.61 7.86
CA ILE A 5 -37.61 -7.32 6.64
C ILE A 5 -36.28 -6.77 7.13
N GLU A 6 -35.27 -7.63 7.18
CA GLU A 6 -33.88 -7.20 7.39
C GLU A 6 -33.42 -6.45 6.14
N ILE A 7 -33.43 -5.11 6.21
CA ILE A 7 -32.79 -4.28 5.19
C ILE A 7 -31.30 -4.30 5.51
N SER A 8 -30.57 -5.20 4.86
CA SER A 8 -29.10 -5.14 4.85
C SER A 8 -28.67 -3.82 4.18
N GLU A 9 -27.63 -3.18 4.73
CA GLU A 9 -27.00 -2.03 4.09
C GLU A 9 -26.55 -2.43 2.67
N PRO A 10 -26.71 -1.56 1.65
CA PRO A 10 -26.23 -1.86 0.31
C PRO A 10 -24.72 -2.09 0.38
N GLU A 11 -24.25 -3.21 -0.16
CA GLU A 11 -22.82 -3.43 -0.36
C GLU A 11 -22.30 -2.29 -1.25
N LEU A 12 -21.48 -1.40 -0.69
CA LEU A 12 -20.80 -0.37 -1.46
C LEU A 12 -20.01 -1.07 -2.57
N GLU A 13 -20.28 -0.73 -3.83
CA GLU A 13 -19.56 -1.28 -4.97
C GLU A 13 -18.07 -0.95 -4.81
N ARG A 14 -17.24 -2.00 -4.66
CA ARG A 14 -15.78 -1.86 -4.56
C ARG A 14 -15.19 -1.82 -5.95
N ALA A 15 -14.31 -0.87 -6.19
CA ALA A 15 -13.56 -0.78 -7.43
C ALA A 15 -12.10 -1.21 -7.18
N GLN A 16 -11.60 -2.12 -8.01
CA GLN A 16 -10.22 -2.60 -7.96
C GLN A 16 -9.40 -1.93 -9.05
N TYR A 17 -8.23 -1.44 -8.66
CA TYR A 17 -7.30 -0.71 -9.53
C TYR A 17 -5.91 -1.32 -9.50
N VAL A 18 -5.17 -1.12 -10.58
CA VAL A 18 -3.79 -1.63 -10.75
C VAL A 18 -2.86 -0.49 -11.14
N ILE A 19 -1.69 -0.43 -10.51
CA ILE A 19 -0.55 0.41 -10.88
C ILE A 19 0.55 -0.52 -11.35
N GLU A 20 0.92 -0.36 -12.62
CA GLU A 20 2.08 -1.02 -13.21
C GLU A 20 3.35 -0.28 -12.78
N ILE A 21 4.30 -1.01 -12.21
CA ILE A 21 5.64 -0.52 -11.88
C ILE A 21 6.70 -1.52 -12.39
N ASP A 22 7.95 -1.06 -12.50
CA ASP A 22 9.03 -1.96 -12.92
C ASP A 22 9.25 -3.06 -11.86
N GLN A 23 9.50 -4.30 -12.30
CA GLN A 23 9.73 -5.42 -11.40
C GLN A 23 10.92 -5.17 -10.46
N ALA A 24 11.99 -4.53 -10.95
CA ALA A 24 13.14 -4.20 -10.12
C ALA A 24 12.80 -3.17 -9.05
N ASP A 25 11.89 -2.23 -9.35
CA ASP A 25 11.42 -1.24 -8.39
C ASP A 25 10.54 -1.88 -7.32
N LEU A 26 9.63 -2.78 -7.71
CA LEU A 26 8.81 -3.51 -6.75
C LEU A 26 9.67 -4.40 -5.84
N GLN A 27 10.68 -5.07 -6.41
CA GLN A 27 11.63 -5.88 -5.65
C GLN A 27 12.40 -5.01 -4.65
N ALA A 28 12.92 -3.85 -5.09
CA ALA A 28 13.67 -2.95 -4.23
C ALA A 28 12.82 -2.43 -3.06
N ILE A 29 11.55 -2.08 -3.29
CA ILE A 29 10.61 -1.70 -2.22
C ILE A 29 10.42 -2.87 -1.25
N SER A 30 10.12 -4.06 -1.77
CA SER A 30 9.85 -5.25 -0.96
C SER A 30 11.04 -5.64 -0.08
N GLU A 31 12.26 -5.57 -0.63
CA GLU A 31 13.50 -5.83 0.11
C GLU A 31 13.75 -4.77 1.18
N ALA A 32 13.59 -3.48 0.84
CA ALA A 32 13.77 -2.39 1.79
C ALA A 32 12.76 -2.44 2.96
N GLU A 33 11.51 -2.85 2.71
CA GLU A 33 10.51 -3.05 3.75
C GLU A 33 10.78 -4.32 4.59
N ALA A 34 11.16 -5.43 3.95
CA ALA A 34 11.44 -6.71 4.61
C ALA A 34 12.69 -6.66 5.50
N GLU A 35 13.72 -5.92 5.08
CA GLU A 35 14.95 -5.69 5.84
C GLU A 35 14.83 -4.54 6.84
N GLU A 36 13.63 -3.95 7.01
CA GLU A 36 13.36 -2.83 7.91
C GLU A 36 14.25 -1.60 7.66
N LYS A 37 14.68 -1.40 6.42
CA LYS A 37 15.42 -0.21 5.98
C LYS A 37 14.51 1.02 5.86
N ILE A 38 13.21 0.79 5.77
CA ILE A 38 12.13 1.79 5.80
C ILE A 38 11.32 1.60 7.08
N ASP A 39 10.99 2.70 7.78
CA ASP A 39 10.17 2.63 9.00
C ASP A 39 8.80 2.00 8.65
N PRO A 40 8.28 1.07 9.46
CA PRO A 40 6.97 0.49 9.21
C PRO A 40 5.80 1.48 9.11
N ALA A 41 5.92 2.68 9.68
CA ALA A 41 4.96 3.76 9.49
C ALA A 41 4.99 4.36 8.07
N ASP A 42 6.10 4.20 7.35
CA ASP A 42 6.31 4.67 5.99
C ASP A 42 6.09 3.57 4.94
N HIS A 43 5.85 2.31 5.34
CA HIS A 43 5.53 1.23 4.39
C HIS A 43 4.34 1.60 3.50
N LEU A 44 4.35 1.13 2.24
CA LEU A 44 3.30 1.43 1.27
C LEU A 44 1.90 1.19 1.82
N GLU A 45 1.68 0.02 2.45
CA GLU A 45 0.38 -0.32 3.04
C GLU A 45 0.01 0.64 4.18
N SER A 46 0.97 1.10 4.98
CA SER A 46 0.71 2.04 6.09
C SER A 46 0.38 3.45 5.60
N ARG A 47 0.96 3.88 4.47
CA ARG A 47 0.71 5.19 3.84
C ARG A 47 -0.56 5.20 2.98
N ILE A 48 -1.01 4.04 2.51
CA ILE A 48 -2.15 3.94 1.58
C ILE A 48 -3.42 3.42 2.26
N VAL A 49 -3.34 2.40 3.12
CA VAL A 49 -4.54 1.74 3.67
C VAL A 49 -4.96 2.36 4.99
N GLN A 50 -6.23 2.78 5.08
CA GLN A 50 -6.85 3.34 6.28
C GLN A 50 -7.14 2.27 7.34
N ARG A 51 -6.11 1.72 7.95
CA ARG A 51 -6.29 0.87 9.12
C ARG A 51 -5.09 0.91 10.06
N PRO A 52 -5.30 1.16 11.35
CA PRO A 52 -4.26 0.87 12.31
C PRO A 52 -4.05 -0.64 12.38
N ARG A 53 -2.79 -1.08 12.49
CA ARG A 53 -2.46 -2.50 12.45
C ARG A 53 -1.34 -2.89 13.40
N TRP A 54 -1.39 -4.15 13.81
CA TRP A 54 -0.29 -4.82 14.50
C TRP A 54 0.62 -5.48 13.48
N ILE A 55 1.89 -5.11 13.48
CA ILE A 55 2.91 -5.89 12.79
C ILE A 55 3.38 -6.97 13.75
N GLN A 56 3.25 -8.24 13.33
CA GLN A 56 3.41 -9.41 14.20
C GLN A 56 4.66 -9.30 15.10
N GLY A 57 4.43 -9.23 16.41
CA GLY A 57 5.47 -9.29 17.43
C GLY A 57 6.32 -8.02 17.62
N ARG A 58 6.03 -6.90 16.94
CA ARG A 58 6.95 -5.74 16.93
C ARG A 58 6.32 -4.44 17.41
N ARG A 59 5.19 -3.98 16.84
CA ARG A 59 4.66 -2.63 17.14
C ARG A 59 3.20 -2.44 16.69
N TRP A 60 2.47 -1.62 17.43
CA TRP A 60 1.24 -0.99 16.95
C TRP A 60 1.60 0.17 16.02
N VAL A 61 1.16 0.11 14.77
CA VAL A 61 1.31 1.19 13.82
C VAL A 61 0.00 1.98 13.82
N PRO A 62 0.01 3.26 14.27
CA PRO A 62 -1.17 4.10 14.17
C PRO A 62 -1.52 4.30 12.70
N ASP A 63 -2.77 4.67 12.44
CA ASP A 63 -3.17 5.05 11.09
C ASP A 63 -2.35 6.26 10.63
N ASN A 64 -1.60 6.08 9.54
CA ASN A 64 -0.75 7.08 8.91
C ASN A 64 -1.09 7.20 7.41
N SER A 65 -2.30 6.80 7.03
CA SER A 65 -2.76 6.86 5.65
C SER A 65 -2.77 8.31 5.16
N GLU A 66 -2.28 8.52 3.96
CA GLU A 66 -2.30 9.82 3.27
C GLU A 66 -3.44 9.94 2.26
N VAL A 67 -4.26 8.89 2.15
CA VAL A 67 -5.44 8.81 1.29
C VAL A 67 -6.61 8.24 2.07
N GLU A 68 -7.82 8.68 1.73
CA GLU A 68 -9.05 8.17 2.34
C GLU A 68 -9.75 7.18 1.43
N GLY A 69 -10.44 6.17 1.98
CA GLY A 69 -11.28 5.26 1.19
C GLY A 69 -10.60 4.04 0.56
N VAL A 70 -9.28 3.86 0.74
CA VAL A 70 -8.57 2.63 0.33
C VAL A 70 -8.65 1.58 1.44
N GLU A 71 -9.27 0.44 1.14
CA GLU A 71 -9.49 -0.63 2.13
C GLU A 71 -8.37 -1.66 2.16
N SER A 72 -7.71 -1.87 1.03
CA SER A 72 -6.70 -2.89 0.87
C SER A 72 -5.66 -2.50 -0.18
N LEU A 73 -4.45 -3.00 0.02
CA LEU A 73 -3.34 -2.91 -0.89
C LEU A 73 -2.70 -4.29 -0.98
N PHE A 74 -2.49 -4.76 -2.19
CA PHE A 74 -1.80 -6.00 -2.50
C PHE A 74 -0.71 -5.70 -3.50
N PHE A 75 0.46 -6.28 -3.30
CA PHE A 75 1.53 -6.24 -4.29
C PHE A 75 2.03 -7.66 -4.48
N ASP A 76 2.14 -8.06 -5.73
CA ASP A 76 2.62 -9.39 -6.10
C ASP A 76 4.02 -9.23 -6.69
N SER A 77 5.03 -9.45 -5.87
CA SER A 77 6.43 -9.43 -6.30
C SER A 77 6.77 -10.62 -7.21
N GLU A 78 5.94 -11.67 -7.23
CA GLU A 78 6.09 -12.85 -8.08
C GLU A 78 5.44 -12.66 -9.47
N CYS A 79 4.48 -11.74 -9.61
CA CYS A 79 3.75 -11.45 -10.86
C CYS A 79 3.95 -10.00 -11.37
N ASP A 80 4.83 -9.84 -12.36
CA ASP A 80 4.89 -8.70 -13.31
C ASP A 80 4.97 -7.27 -12.75
N GLY A 81 5.31 -7.06 -11.47
CA GLY A 81 5.53 -5.70 -10.96
C GLY A 81 4.22 -4.90 -10.76
N LEU A 82 3.21 -5.52 -10.16
CA LEU A 82 1.88 -4.92 -10.02
C LEU A 82 1.56 -4.57 -8.56
N ILE A 83 1.03 -3.35 -8.37
CA ILE A 83 0.39 -2.92 -7.12
C ILE A 83 -1.12 -2.82 -7.37
N GLN A 84 -1.90 -3.59 -6.63
CA GLN A 84 -3.36 -3.62 -6.69
C GLN A 84 -3.94 -2.97 -5.44
N TYR A 85 -4.97 -2.15 -5.59
CA TYR A 85 -5.67 -1.54 -4.45
C TYR A 85 -7.18 -1.51 -4.67
N GLU A 86 -7.93 -1.56 -3.57
CA GLU A 86 -9.38 -1.50 -3.57
C GLU A 86 -9.87 -0.21 -2.93
N VAL A 87 -10.74 0.51 -3.63
CA VAL A 87 -11.35 1.77 -3.19
C VAL A 87 -12.84 1.57 -2.95
N ARG A 88 -13.37 2.18 -1.89
CA ARG A 88 -14.82 2.28 -1.68
C ARG A 88 -15.43 3.17 -2.76
N GLY A 89 -16.50 2.72 -3.41
CA GLY A 89 -17.11 3.47 -4.53
C GLY A 89 -17.56 4.90 -4.22
N GLU A 90 -17.78 5.25 -2.94
CA GLU A 90 -18.10 6.63 -2.54
C GLU A 90 -16.88 7.57 -2.49
N ASP A 91 -15.68 7.01 -2.29
CA ASP A 91 -14.41 7.72 -2.18
C ASP A 91 -13.59 7.68 -3.48
N ASP A 92 -14.11 7.02 -4.50
CA ASP A 92 -13.46 6.80 -5.79
C ASP A 92 -13.33 8.10 -6.59
N THR A 93 -12.17 8.73 -6.49
CA THR A 93 -11.88 10.03 -7.11
C THR A 93 -10.56 10.00 -7.91
N PRO A 94 -10.47 10.73 -9.03
CA PRO A 94 -9.22 10.87 -9.79
C PRO A 94 -8.04 11.35 -8.92
N GLU A 95 -8.29 12.28 -8.00
CA GLU A 95 -7.32 12.85 -7.07
C GLU A 95 -6.74 11.79 -6.13
N LEU A 96 -7.57 10.85 -5.65
CA LEU A 96 -7.13 9.71 -4.84
C LEU A 96 -6.15 8.83 -5.63
N HIS A 97 -6.48 8.48 -6.87
CA HIS A 97 -5.59 7.66 -7.69
C HIS A 97 -4.27 8.35 -8.01
N GLU A 98 -4.30 9.67 -8.23
CA GLU A 98 -3.10 10.47 -8.40
C GLU A 98 -2.24 10.45 -7.14
N ARG A 99 -2.86 10.61 -5.96
CA ARG A 99 -2.13 10.56 -4.69
C ARG A 99 -1.49 9.19 -4.44
N ILE A 100 -2.19 8.09 -4.69
CA ILE A 100 -1.64 6.73 -4.57
C ILE A 100 -0.43 6.55 -5.51
N ARG A 101 -0.53 7.02 -6.76
CA ARG A 101 0.59 6.96 -7.71
C ARG A 101 1.79 7.76 -7.24
N ASP A 102 1.58 8.91 -6.63
CA ASP A 102 2.67 9.72 -6.08
C ASP A 102 3.35 9.05 -4.88
N ILE A 103 2.57 8.45 -3.97
CA ILE A 103 3.12 7.66 -2.85
C ILE A 103 3.98 6.51 -3.37
N VAL A 104 3.50 5.79 -4.38
CA VAL A 104 4.26 4.70 -5.03
C VAL A 104 5.56 5.24 -5.66
N ARG A 105 5.51 6.35 -6.40
CA ARG A 105 6.71 6.96 -7.00
C ARG A 105 7.73 7.40 -5.96
N GLU A 106 7.27 8.00 -4.86
CA GLU A 106 8.13 8.39 -3.74
C GLU A 106 8.80 7.16 -3.13
N GLN A 107 8.06 6.06 -2.94
CA GLN A 107 8.63 4.84 -2.39
C GLN A 107 9.64 4.17 -3.31
N VAL A 108 9.36 4.13 -4.63
CA VAL A 108 10.35 3.68 -5.62
C VAL A 108 11.64 4.48 -5.51
N LYS A 109 11.54 5.80 -5.37
CA LYS A 109 12.70 6.67 -5.24
C LYS A 109 13.51 6.33 -3.97
N VAL A 110 12.84 6.22 -2.83
CA VAL A 110 13.48 5.87 -1.54
C VAL A 110 14.17 4.51 -1.63
N ALA A 111 13.48 3.48 -2.14
CA ALA A 111 14.02 2.14 -2.30
C ALA A 111 15.26 2.11 -3.20
N ARG A 112 15.24 2.85 -4.32
CA ARG A 112 16.41 3.00 -5.21
C ARG A 112 17.58 3.70 -4.54
N GLU A 113 17.32 4.74 -3.74
CA GLU A 113 18.37 5.44 -3.00
C GLU A 113 19.04 4.52 -1.98
N ILE A 114 18.26 3.69 -1.27
CA ILE A 114 18.76 2.68 -0.35
C ILE A 114 19.64 1.66 -1.09
N ALA A 115 19.15 1.07 -2.18
CA ALA A 115 19.88 0.07 -2.96
C ALA A 115 21.22 0.61 -3.51
N GLN A 116 21.26 1.88 -3.94
CA GLN A 116 22.49 2.52 -4.41
C GLN A 116 23.51 2.76 -3.28
N GLN A 117 23.07 3.04 -2.06
CA GLN A 117 23.97 3.24 -0.92
C GLN A 117 24.66 1.94 -0.48
N GLU A 118 23.99 0.80 -0.64
CA GLU A 118 24.56 -0.51 -0.34
C GLU A 118 25.61 -0.94 -1.35
N ASP A 119 25.40 -0.66 -2.64
CA ASP A 119 26.40 -0.92 -3.69
C ASP A 119 27.69 -0.09 -3.48
N LEU A 120 27.56 1.11 -2.89
CA LEU A 120 28.67 2.02 -2.60
C LEU A 120 29.39 1.75 -1.26
N SER A 121 28.90 0.81 -0.44
CA SER A 121 29.56 0.39 0.80
C SER A 121 30.31 -0.93 0.57
N PRO A 122 31.59 -0.91 0.17
CA PRO A 122 32.37 -2.14 0.16
C PRO A 122 32.49 -2.67 1.59
N ALA A 123 32.10 -3.93 1.79
CA ALA A 123 32.25 -4.64 3.06
C ALA A 123 33.71 -4.54 3.57
N PRO A 124 33.94 -4.43 4.90
CA PRO A 124 35.29 -4.37 5.48
C PRO A 124 36.10 -5.65 5.33
#